data_AF-A0A246PI32-F1
#
_entry.id   AF-A0A246PI32-F1
#
_cell.length_a   1.000
_cell.length_b   1.000
_cell.length_c   1.000
_cell.angle_alpha   90.00
_cell.angle_beta   90.00
_cell.angle_gamma   90.00
#
_symmetry.space_group_name_H-M   'P 1'
#
loop_
_entity.id
_entity.type
_entity.pdbx_description
1 polymer ?
#
loop_
_entity_poly.entity_id
_entity_poly.type
_entity_poly.pdbx_seq_one_letter_code
_entity_poly.pdbx_strand_id
1 'polypeptide(L)'
;MLYGIKFDGKHSYNDMGYTMPAERDIGFPSKEKIIVQVPFSNVEYDFSNLYGSQTYSSRQLKYQFNVLKQGNYTPQAMQVEKTKLINWLMNTSGRRKLYDDTIPGYYFLAEVESAADFQDDWETGT
;
A
#
# COMPACT_ATOMS: atom_id res chain seq x y z
N MET A 1 9.07 -15.41 13.05
CA MET A 1 7.97 -15.50 12.05
C MET A 1 8.25 -14.42 11.03
N LEU A 2 8.22 -14.73 9.72
CA LEU A 2 8.39 -13.72 8.69
C LEU A 2 7.01 -13.15 8.35
N TYR A 3 6.89 -11.83 8.43
CA TYR A 3 5.64 -11.12 8.15
C TYR A 3 5.40 -10.99 6.65
N GLY A 4 4.13 -11.00 6.25
CA GLY A 4 3.74 -10.63 4.90
C GLY A 4 2.36 -9.98 4.86
N ILE A 5 1.85 -9.88 3.63
CA ILE A 5 0.47 -9.47 3.38
C ILE A 5 -0.27 -10.58 2.66
N LYS A 6 -1.56 -10.73 2.97
CA LYS A 6 -2.48 -11.53 2.19
C LYS A 6 -3.34 -10.61 1.33
N PHE A 7 -3.24 -10.78 0.02
CA PHE A 7 -3.97 -10.00 -0.98
C PHE A 7 -4.40 -10.91 -2.12
N ASP A 8 -5.62 -10.71 -2.61
CA ASP A 8 -6.21 -11.50 -3.71
C ASP A 8 -6.00 -13.03 -3.57
N GLY A 9 -6.23 -13.54 -2.35
CA GLY A 9 -6.17 -14.97 -2.05
C GLY A 9 -4.78 -15.57 -1.80
N LYS A 10 -3.69 -14.84 -2.07
CA LYS A 10 -2.31 -15.30 -1.84
C LYS A 10 -1.63 -14.49 -0.75
N HIS A 11 -0.65 -15.10 -0.09
CA HIS A 11 0.21 -14.50 0.90
C HIS A 11 1.62 -14.26 0.32
N SER A 12 2.14 -13.05 0.47
CA SER A 12 3.43 -12.64 -0.13
C SER A 12 4.59 -13.57 0.22
N TYR A 13 4.71 -13.96 1.49
CA TYR A 13 5.74 -14.90 1.93
C TYR A 13 5.35 -16.38 1.72
N ASN A 14 4.29 -16.86 2.40
CA ASN A 14 3.93 -18.28 2.38
C ASN A 14 3.66 -18.87 0.99
N ASP A 15 3.06 -18.09 0.08
CA ASP A 15 2.70 -18.57 -1.26
C ASP A 15 3.67 -18.12 -2.36
N MET A 16 4.39 -17.01 -2.17
CA MET A 16 5.25 -16.42 -3.21
C MET A 16 6.73 -16.25 -2.82
N GLY A 17 7.07 -16.42 -1.54
CA GLY A 17 8.45 -16.37 -1.04
C GLY A 17 9.03 -14.96 -0.88
N TYR A 18 8.25 -13.90 -1.07
CA TYR A 18 8.73 -12.52 -0.90
C TYR A 18 8.75 -12.14 0.58
N THR A 19 9.90 -11.64 1.03
CA THR A 19 10.03 -11.11 2.39
C THR A 19 9.74 -9.62 2.38
N MET A 20 9.36 -9.11 3.55
CA MET A 20 9.07 -7.69 3.75
C MET A 20 9.74 -7.28 5.07
N PRO A 21 10.19 -6.02 5.21
CA PRO A 21 10.53 -5.45 6.51
C PRO A 21 9.38 -5.62 7.51
N ALA A 22 9.58 -5.35 8.80
CA ALA A 22 8.44 -5.29 9.74
C ALA A 22 7.72 -3.93 9.68
N GLU A 23 8.47 -2.86 9.37
CA GLU A 23 7.95 -1.49 9.32
C GLU A 23 7.04 -1.26 8.11
N ARG A 24 6.00 -0.43 8.29
CA ARG A 24 4.97 -0.12 7.30
C ARG A 24 4.68 1.37 7.29
N ASP A 25 4.66 1.99 6.12
CA ASP A 25 4.15 3.37 5.95
C ASP A 25 2.68 3.31 5.50
N ILE A 26 1.80 3.11 6.47
CA ILE A 26 0.34 2.98 6.25
C ILE A 26 -0.42 4.27 6.65
N GLY A 27 0.14 5.04 7.59
CA GLY A 27 -0.45 6.28 8.10
C GLY A 27 -1.90 6.17 8.58
N PHE A 28 -2.52 7.32 8.82
CA PHE A 28 -3.95 7.46 9.11
C PHE A 28 -4.64 8.21 7.97
N PRO A 29 -5.94 7.95 7.72
CA PRO A 29 -6.68 8.72 6.74
C PRO A 29 -6.81 10.19 7.20
N SER A 30 -6.69 11.11 6.24
CA SER A 30 -6.82 12.55 6.50
C SER A 30 -8.29 12.93 6.62
N LYS A 31 -8.59 13.93 7.46
CA LYS A 31 -9.94 14.50 7.54
C LYS A 31 -10.18 15.39 6.32
N GLU A 32 -11.35 15.28 5.73
CA GLU A 32 -11.83 16.24 4.73
C GLU A 32 -12.38 17.47 5.45
N LYS A 33 -11.82 18.66 5.17
CA LYS A 33 -12.21 19.90 5.85
C LYS A 33 -12.87 20.87 4.87
N ILE A 34 -14.04 21.35 5.25
CA ILE A 34 -14.79 22.38 4.49
C ILE A 34 -14.75 23.65 5.31
N ILE A 35 -13.73 24.47 5.09
CA ILE A 35 -13.51 25.73 5.82
C ILE A 35 -13.76 26.89 4.87
N VAL A 36 -14.59 27.84 5.30
CA VAL A 36 -14.89 29.06 4.53
C VAL A 36 -14.40 30.27 5.32
N GLN A 37 -13.54 31.07 4.69
CA GLN A 37 -13.08 32.33 5.25
C GLN A 37 -14.07 33.46 4.91
N VAL A 38 -14.40 34.29 5.89
CA VAL A 38 -15.23 35.48 5.66
C VAL A 38 -14.40 36.53 4.91
N PRO A 39 -14.87 37.08 3.78
CA PRO A 39 -14.14 38.10 3.02
C PRO A 39 -13.74 39.29 3.88
N PHE A 40 -12.49 39.76 3.74
CA PHE A 40 -11.92 40.87 4.51
C PHE A 40 -11.90 40.65 6.04
N SER A 41 -11.96 39.40 6.51
CA SER A 41 -11.89 39.03 7.92
C SER A 41 -10.91 37.87 8.16
N ASN A 42 -10.43 37.76 9.39
CA ASN A 42 -9.67 36.60 9.90
C ASN A 42 -10.58 35.52 10.51
N VAL A 43 -11.90 35.68 10.43
CA VAL A 43 -12.88 34.68 10.91
C VAL A 43 -13.09 33.60 9.85
N GLU A 44 -13.06 32.35 10.31
CA GLU A 44 -13.33 31.16 9.52
C GLU A 44 -14.51 30.38 10.09
N TYR A 45 -15.32 29.78 9.22
CA TYR A 45 -16.38 28.85 9.59
C TYR A 45 -16.06 27.45 9.08
N ASP A 46 -16.16 26.47 9.97
CA ASP A 46 -15.93 25.06 9.68
C ASP A 46 -17.26 24.32 9.46
N PHE A 47 -17.53 23.97 8.21
CA PHE A 47 -18.72 23.24 7.78
C PHE A 47 -18.50 21.73 7.64
N SER A 48 -17.36 21.20 8.08
CA SER A 48 -16.99 19.79 7.88
C SER A 48 -17.97 18.79 8.49
N ASN A 49 -18.74 19.21 9.51
CA ASN A 49 -19.74 18.38 10.19
C ASN A 49 -21.19 18.78 9.89
N LEU A 50 -21.43 19.64 8.89
CA LEU A 50 -22.77 20.20 8.62
C LEU A 50 -23.82 19.11 8.38
N TYR A 51 -23.42 17.98 7.79
CA TYR A 51 -24.29 16.82 7.53
C TYR A 51 -24.11 15.67 8.55
N GLY A 52 -23.60 15.96 9.74
CA GLY A 52 -23.66 15.07 10.90
C GLY A 52 -22.41 14.25 11.20
N SER A 53 -21.46 14.13 10.27
CA SER A 53 -20.21 13.40 10.56
C SER A 53 -19.02 13.91 9.75
N GLN A 54 -17.85 13.85 10.38
CA GLN A 54 -16.56 14.10 9.74
C GLN A 54 -16.27 13.00 8.70
N THR A 55 -16.07 13.41 7.45
CA THR A 55 -15.59 12.51 6.38
C THR A 55 -14.07 12.45 6.35
N TYR A 56 -13.55 11.38 5.78
CA TYR A 56 -12.12 11.11 5.69
C TYR A 56 -11.75 10.74 4.26
N SER A 57 -10.57 11.15 3.83
CA SER A 57 -10.02 10.82 2.53
C SER A 57 -9.53 9.36 2.49
N SER A 58 -9.33 8.83 1.27
CA SER A 58 -8.60 7.57 1.12
C SER A 58 -7.13 7.78 1.54
N ARG A 59 -6.56 6.80 2.26
CA ARG A 59 -5.13 6.79 2.62
C ARG A 59 -4.32 5.93 1.67
N GLN A 60 -3.07 6.32 1.43
CA GLN A 60 -2.11 5.50 0.71
C GLN A 60 -1.50 4.47 1.66
N LEU A 61 -1.36 3.22 1.19
CA LEU A 61 -0.64 2.16 1.90
C LEU A 61 0.65 1.90 1.15
N LYS A 62 1.80 2.05 1.81
CA LYS A 62 3.10 1.76 1.19
C LYS A 62 3.73 0.52 1.82
N TYR A 63 4.10 -0.40 0.94
CA TYR A 63 4.71 -1.67 1.30
C TYR A 63 6.01 -1.83 0.51
N GLN A 64 7.06 -2.28 1.20
CA GLN A 64 8.32 -2.64 0.57
C GLN A 64 8.45 -4.17 0.54
N PHE A 65 8.81 -4.69 -0.62
CA PHE A 65 9.07 -6.12 -0.83
C PHE A 65 10.54 -6.32 -1.18
N ASN A 66 11.18 -7.29 -0.54
CA ASN A 66 12.48 -7.79 -0.97
C ASN A 66 12.23 -8.91 -1.99
N VAL A 67 12.53 -8.63 -3.26
CA VAL A 67 12.30 -9.55 -4.37
C VAL A 67 13.61 -10.23 -4.73
N LEU A 68 13.75 -11.49 -4.33
CA LEU A 68 14.90 -12.31 -4.71
C LEU A 68 14.48 -13.67 -5.27
N LYS A 69 15.33 -14.24 -6.13
CA LYS A 69 15.24 -15.64 -6.55
C LYS A 69 16.37 -16.42 -5.90
N GLN A 70 16.03 -17.20 -4.88
CA GLN A 70 17.01 -18.05 -4.20
C GLN A 70 17.68 -19.00 -5.20
N GLY A 71 19.01 -19.00 -5.21
CA GLY A 71 19.81 -19.84 -6.10
C GLY A 71 19.95 -19.34 -7.55
N ASN A 72 19.36 -18.19 -7.91
CA ASN A 72 19.55 -17.59 -9.24
C ASN A 72 19.41 -16.05 -9.19
N TYR A 73 20.54 -15.37 -9.03
CA TYR A 73 20.60 -13.90 -8.85
C TYR A 73 20.86 -13.15 -10.16
N THR A 74 20.50 -13.73 -11.31
CA THR A 74 20.67 -13.03 -12.59
C THR A 74 19.65 -11.90 -12.72
N PRO A 75 19.98 -10.79 -13.40
CA PRO A 75 19.04 -9.70 -13.66
C PRO A 75 17.73 -10.18 -14.32
N GLN A 76 17.82 -11.15 -15.23
CA GLN A 76 16.67 -11.74 -15.90
C GLN A 76 15.77 -12.50 -14.91
N ALA A 77 16.36 -13.27 -13.98
CA ALA A 77 15.58 -13.95 -12.94
C ALA A 77 14.90 -12.97 -12.00
N MET A 78 15.57 -11.87 -11.63
CA MET A 78 14.95 -10.81 -10.81
C MET A 78 13.78 -10.16 -11.55
N GLN A 79 13.93 -9.86 -12.85
CA GLN A 79 12.86 -9.27 -13.65
C GLN A 79 11.62 -10.16 -13.73
N VAL A 80 11.81 -11.49 -13.84
CA VAL A 80 10.71 -12.46 -13.81
C VAL A 80 9.97 -12.42 -12.47
N GLU A 81 10.69 -12.39 -11.34
CA GLU A 81 10.06 -12.33 -10.02
C GLU A 81 9.36 -11.00 -9.75
N LYS A 82 9.94 -9.87 -10.18
CA LYS A 82 9.26 -8.55 -10.14
C LYS A 82 7.96 -8.58 -10.94
N THR A 83 7.99 -9.13 -12.15
CA THR A 83 6.81 -9.25 -13.01
C THR A 83 5.70 -10.10 -12.34
N LYS A 84 6.07 -11.20 -11.66
CA LYS A 84 5.10 -12.02 -10.93
C LYS A 84 4.46 -11.28 -9.75
N LEU A 85 5.27 -10.59 -8.95
CA LEU A 85 4.77 -9.79 -7.83
C LEU A 85 3.75 -8.75 -8.30
N ILE A 86 4.05 -8.08 -9.41
CA ILE A 86 3.24 -6.98 -9.93
C ILE A 86 1.98 -7.46 -10.60
N ASN A 87 2.06 -8.54 -11.36
CA ASN A 87 0.87 -9.20 -11.89
C ASN A 87 -0.05 -9.65 -10.76
N TRP A 88 0.48 -10.12 -9.63
CA TRP A 88 -0.37 -10.45 -8.49
C TRP A 88 -1.05 -9.22 -7.87
N LEU A 89 -0.31 -8.11 -7.68
CA LEU A 89 -0.83 -6.90 -7.06
C LEU A 89 -1.80 -6.10 -7.95
N MET A 90 -1.56 -6.06 -9.25
CA MET A 90 -2.34 -5.24 -10.20
C MET A 90 -3.48 -6.01 -10.88
N ASN A 91 -3.54 -7.34 -10.79
CA ASN A 91 -4.58 -8.16 -11.44
C ASN A 91 -5.89 -8.22 -10.64
N THR A 92 -6.30 -7.09 -10.06
CA THR A 92 -7.58 -6.95 -9.38
C THR A 92 -8.42 -5.90 -10.07
N SER A 93 -9.73 -6.15 -10.21
CA SER A 93 -10.69 -5.11 -10.58
C SER A 93 -11.36 -4.59 -9.31
N GLY A 94 -11.07 -3.33 -8.95
CA GLY A 94 -11.59 -2.71 -7.75
C GLY A 94 -10.83 -3.12 -6.48
N ARG A 95 -11.18 -2.44 -5.38
CA ARG A 95 -10.62 -2.69 -4.05
C ARG A 95 -10.88 -4.11 -3.54
N ARG A 96 -9.83 -4.77 -3.08
CA ARG A 96 -9.84 -6.10 -2.46
C ARG A 96 -9.37 -6.03 -1.01
N LYS A 97 -9.68 -7.09 -0.26
CA LYS A 97 -9.22 -7.21 1.12
C LYS A 97 -7.71 -7.44 1.14
N LEU A 98 -7.00 -6.57 1.85
CA LEU A 98 -5.59 -6.70 2.17
C LEU A 98 -5.47 -6.92 3.67
N TYR A 99 -4.89 -8.05 4.06
CA TYR A 99 -4.54 -8.35 5.45
C TYR A 99 -3.04 -8.19 5.62
N ASP A 100 -2.61 -7.52 6.68
CA ASP A 100 -1.21 -7.42 7.07
C ASP A 100 -1.02 -8.19 8.38
N ASP A 101 -0.05 -9.10 8.42
CA ASP A 101 0.24 -9.90 9.62
C ASP A 101 0.62 -9.05 10.84
N THR A 102 1.13 -7.84 10.61
CA THR A 102 1.49 -6.88 11.68
C THR A 102 0.27 -6.17 12.27
N ILE A 103 -0.92 -6.29 11.63
CA ILE A 103 -2.18 -5.67 12.06
C ILE A 103 -3.27 -6.74 12.17
N PRO A 104 -3.14 -7.68 13.12
CA PRO A 104 -4.08 -8.78 13.26
C PRO A 104 -5.49 -8.28 13.62
N GLY A 105 -6.51 -8.96 13.08
CA GLY A 105 -7.93 -8.65 13.34
C GLY A 105 -8.52 -7.56 12.43
N TYR A 106 -7.72 -6.89 11.62
CA TYR A 106 -8.18 -5.87 10.68
C TYR A 106 -7.79 -6.22 9.24
N TYR A 107 -8.47 -5.57 8.29
CA TYR A 107 -8.10 -5.58 6.87
C TYR A 107 -8.36 -4.20 6.26
N PHE A 108 -7.68 -3.93 5.16
CA PHE A 108 -7.91 -2.76 4.33
C PHE A 108 -8.70 -3.17 3.08
N LEU A 109 -9.56 -2.29 2.58
CA LEU A 109 -10.04 -2.39 1.20
C LEU A 109 -9.09 -1.56 0.34
N ALA A 110 -8.22 -2.24 -0.40
CA ALA A 110 -7.13 -1.63 -1.14
C ALA A 110 -7.10 -2.09 -2.59
N GLU A 111 -6.64 -1.21 -3.47
CA GLU A 111 -6.36 -1.47 -4.88
C GLU A 111 -5.05 -0.76 -5.21
N VAL A 112 -4.25 -1.36 -6.08
CA VAL A 112 -3.06 -0.70 -6.61
C VAL A 112 -3.51 0.15 -7.80
N GLU A 113 -3.70 1.46 -7.57
CA GLU A 113 -4.29 2.39 -8.55
C GLU A 113 -3.24 3.06 -9.46
N SER A 114 -1.97 3.12 -9.05
CA SER A 114 -0.87 3.72 -9.84
C SER A 114 0.21 2.69 -10.18
N ALA A 115 1.05 3.01 -11.16
CA ALA A 115 2.26 2.23 -11.43
C ALA A 115 3.06 2.11 -10.12
N ALA A 116 3.46 0.88 -9.77
CA ALA A 116 4.37 0.66 -8.66
C ALA A 116 5.73 1.29 -9.00
N ASP A 117 6.28 2.13 -8.12
CA ASP A 117 7.63 2.63 -8.25
C ASP A 117 8.62 1.52 -7.86
N PHE A 118 9.46 1.09 -8.81
CA PHE A 118 10.55 0.16 -8.54
C PHE A 118 11.84 0.94 -8.34
N GLN A 119 12.51 0.71 -7.21
CA GLN A 119 13.93 1.02 -7.10
C GLN A 119 14.71 -0.25 -7.48
N ASP A 120 15.50 -0.13 -8.54
CA ASP A 120 16.41 -1.17 -9.00
C ASP A 120 17.83 -0.74 -8.67
N ASP A 121 18.51 -1.45 -7.77
CA ASP A 121 19.97 -1.34 -7.66
C ASP A 121 20.61 -2.27 -8.70
N TRP A 122 20.85 -1.70 -9.88
CA TRP A 122 21.46 -2.41 -11.01
C TRP A 122 22.94 -2.76 -10.78
N GLU A 123 23.62 -2.10 -9.84
CA GLU A 123 25.04 -2.35 -9.56
C GLU A 123 25.25 -3.56 -8.65
N THR A 124 24.33 -3.80 -7.72
CA THR A 124 24.46 -4.88 -6.72
C THR A 124 23.54 -6.08 -6.97
N GLY A 125 22.51 -5.93 -7.82
CA GLY A 125 21.56 -7.01 -8.12
C GLY A 125 20.72 -7.42 -6.89
N THR A 126 20.60 -6.52 -5.91
CA THR A 126 19.74 -6.66 -4.72
C THR A 126 18.64 -5.62 -4.68
#